data_AF-A0A8U0IIC1-F1
#
_entry.id   AF-A0A8U0IIC1-F1
#
_cell.length_a   1.000
_cell.length_b   1.000
_cell.length_c   1.000
_cell.angle_alpha   90.00
_cell.angle_beta   90.00
_cell.angle_gamma   90.00
#
_symmetry.space_group_name_H-M   'P 1'
#
loop_
_entity.id
_entity.type
_entity.pdbx_description
1 polymer ?
#
loop_
_entity_poly.entity_id
_entity_poly.type
_entity_poly.pdbx_seq_one_letter_code
_entity_poly.pdbx_strand_id
1 'polypeptide(L)'
;MKPTFVVLLAAVGLAVVTGGAAADQSSPVADGTPSVQPVADAGQPGWPGQETTNESDETESDGTDRPDETTSVSPGQQLTGAVGAQGASVQGELLNRSLSGQLANATTPDQRAAVIANETESLSAYLDTLEGVRENLTESWERDELSKGEYRAALTEFVVRARTVERRANRTARAAERLPESARWDHAINATRIWDLGAQARALYQFEDPVARDVVNETLGNGTDRRTLADGRSGNRTV
;
A
#
# COMPACT_ATOMS: atom_id res chain seq x y z
N MET A 1 -14.49 38.64 -2.94
CA MET A 1 -13.77 37.83 -3.95
C MET A 1 -12.58 37.22 -3.25
N LYS A 2 -12.66 35.95 -2.87
CA LYS A 2 -11.59 35.21 -2.17
C LYS A 2 -10.97 34.21 -3.17
N PRO A 3 -9.64 33.97 -3.12
CA PRO A 3 -8.97 33.13 -4.10
C PRO A 3 -9.25 31.64 -3.86
N THR A 4 -9.76 30.97 -4.88
CA THR A 4 -9.85 29.51 -4.98
C THR A 4 -8.43 28.95 -5.13
N PHE A 5 -7.96 28.18 -4.15
CA PHE A 5 -6.70 27.43 -4.28
C PHE A 5 -7.01 26.06 -4.88
N VAL A 6 -6.61 25.89 -6.13
CA VAL A 6 -6.62 24.62 -6.87
C VAL A 6 -5.53 23.73 -6.29
N VAL A 7 -5.89 22.52 -5.84
CA VAL A 7 -4.94 21.47 -5.45
C VAL A 7 -4.26 20.97 -6.73
N LEU A 8 -3.00 21.35 -6.92
CA LEU A 8 -2.17 20.96 -8.05
C LEU A 8 -1.30 19.78 -7.61
N LEU A 9 -1.75 18.56 -7.89
CA LEU A 9 -0.96 17.35 -7.73
C LEU A 9 0.17 17.37 -8.75
N ALA A 10 1.37 17.69 -8.29
CA ALA A 10 2.57 17.78 -9.11
C ALA A 10 3.01 16.38 -9.57
N ALA A 11 2.77 16.07 -10.84
CA ALA A 11 3.42 14.96 -11.52
C ALA A 11 4.90 15.32 -11.76
N VAL A 12 5.80 14.76 -10.95
CA VAL A 12 7.25 14.82 -11.22
C VAL A 12 7.57 13.82 -12.34
N GLY A 13 7.57 14.31 -13.57
CA GLY A 13 8.01 13.56 -14.73
C GLY A 13 9.54 13.48 -14.79
N LEU A 14 10.10 12.29 -14.59
CA LEU A 14 11.51 12.03 -14.83
C LEU A 14 11.70 11.61 -16.30
N ALA A 15 12.23 12.52 -17.11
CA ALA A 15 12.61 12.26 -18.49
C ALA A 15 13.92 11.44 -18.54
N VAL A 16 13.85 10.22 -19.07
CA VAL A 16 15.05 9.46 -19.47
C VAL A 16 15.32 9.75 -20.95
N VAL A 17 16.44 10.39 -21.21
CA VAL A 17 16.99 10.63 -22.55
C VAL A 17 17.49 9.29 -23.12
N THR A 18 16.99 8.87 -24.28
CA THR A 18 17.55 7.76 -25.04
C THR A 18 18.36 8.31 -26.21
N GLY A 19 19.67 8.02 -26.18
CA GLY A 19 20.60 8.26 -27.28
C GLY A 19 20.31 7.35 -28.47
N GLY A 20 20.57 7.86 -29.67
CA GLY A 20 20.07 7.31 -30.92
C GLY A 20 20.92 6.21 -31.56
N ALA A 21 20.31 5.57 -32.57
CA ALA A 21 20.98 4.92 -33.69
C ALA A 21 19.98 4.83 -34.86
N ALA A 22 20.47 5.14 -36.06
CA ALA A 22 19.71 5.29 -37.29
C ALA A 22 19.50 3.96 -38.05
N ALA A 23 18.34 3.81 -38.71
CA ALA A 23 18.09 3.10 -39.97
C ALA A 23 16.62 3.36 -40.36
N ASP A 24 16.34 4.21 -41.34
CA ASP A 24 16.25 3.92 -42.78
C ASP A 24 14.86 3.40 -43.23
N GLN A 25 14.13 4.34 -43.84
CA GLN A 25 13.24 4.25 -45.00
C GLN A 25 12.11 3.20 -45.10
N SER A 26 10.91 3.75 -45.39
CA SER A 26 9.87 3.26 -46.31
C SER A 26 8.53 2.90 -45.66
N SER A 27 7.55 3.81 -45.75
CA SER A 27 6.13 3.46 -45.87
C SER A 27 5.87 3.09 -47.35
N PRO A 28 5.00 2.11 -47.67
CA PRO A 28 3.59 2.48 -47.81
C PRO A 28 2.53 1.36 -47.60
N VAL A 29 1.28 1.82 -47.68
CA VAL A 29 0.00 1.15 -47.97
C VAL A 29 -0.74 0.43 -46.83
N ALA A 30 -1.96 0.94 -46.62
CA ALA A 30 -3.00 0.42 -45.76
C ALA A 30 -3.65 -0.83 -46.35
N ASP A 31 -3.88 -1.83 -45.49
CA ASP A 31 -4.96 -2.79 -45.68
C ASP A 31 -5.63 -3.06 -44.32
N GLY A 32 -6.95 -2.89 -44.29
CA GLY A 32 -7.79 -2.82 -43.09
C GLY A 32 -8.05 -4.17 -42.44
N THR A 33 -7.03 -4.72 -41.78
CA THR A 33 -7.18 -5.86 -40.85
C THR A 33 -6.58 -5.46 -39.50
N PRO A 34 -7.32 -5.46 -38.38
CA PRO A 34 -6.71 -5.18 -37.08
C PRO A 34 -5.81 -6.34 -36.68
N SER A 35 -4.52 -6.20 -36.98
CA SER A 35 -3.43 -7.00 -36.44
C SER A 35 -3.38 -6.78 -34.93
N VAL A 36 -3.97 -7.68 -34.17
CA VAL A 36 -3.76 -7.73 -32.71
C VAL A 36 -2.33 -8.22 -32.50
N GLN A 37 -1.40 -7.29 -32.44
CA GLN A 37 -0.06 -7.56 -31.91
C GLN A 37 -0.23 -8.03 -30.46
N PRO A 38 0.48 -9.09 -30.02
CA PRO A 38 0.53 -9.40 -28.60
C PRO A 38 1.21 -8.21 -27.92
N VAL A 39 0.44 -7.40 -27.21
CA VAL A 39 0.98 -6.49 -26.20
C VAL A 39 1.72 -7.37 -25.21
N ALA A 40 3.04 -7.34 -25.26
CA ALA A 40 3.86 -7.75 -24.14
C ALA A 40 3.61 -6.73 -23.02
N ASP A 41 2.49 -6.92 -22.32
CA ASP A 41 2.26 -6.34 -21.00
C ASP A 41 3.22 -7.05 -20.04
N ALA A 42 4.45 -6.53 -19.97
CA ALA A 42 5.37 -6.88 -18.90
C ALA A 42 4.78 -6.27 -17.62
N GLY A 43 3.90 -7.06 -17.00
CA GLY A 43 3.05 -6.67 -15.87
C GLY A 43 3.76 -5.84 -14.82
N GLN A 44 3.33 -4.59 -14.72
CA GLN A 44 3.65 -3.69 -13.61
C GLN A 44 3.05 -4.27 -12.32
N PRO A 45 3.82 -4.47 -11.24
CA PRO A 45 3.25 -4.95 -9.99
C PRO A 45 2.49 -3.79 -9.32
N GLY A 46 1.16 -3.79 -9.37
CA GLY A 46 0.33 -2.73 -8.76
C GLY A 46 0.68 -2.55 -7.28
N TRP A 47 1.20 -1.41 -6.84
CA TRP A 47 0.73 -0.01 -6.90
C TRP A 47 1.88 0.89 -7.37
N PRO A 48 1.58 1.97 -8.11
CA PRO A 48 1.18 3.25 -7.50
C PRO A 48 -0.08 3.89 -8.14
N GLY A 49 -0.87 4.62 -7.34
CA GLY A 49 -1.91 5.55 -7.81
C GLY A 49 -3.15 4.96 -8.50
N GLN A 50 -3.74 3.88 -7.96
CA GLN A 50 -4.96 3.32 -8.56
C GLN A 50 -6.07 4.38 -8.59
N GLU A 51 -6.46 4.71 -9.82
CA GLU A 51 -7.42 5.74 -10.23
C GLU A 51 -8.70 5.67 -9.40
N THR A 52 -8.97 6.71 -8.62
CA THR A 52 -10.33 7.01 -8.19
C THR A 52 -10.92 7.93 -9.26
N THR A 53 -11.90 7.44 -10.01
CA THR A 53 -12.85 8.35 -10.66
C THR A 53 -13.53 9.15 -9.56
N ASN A 54 -13.02 10.36 -9.28
CA ASN A 54 -13.69 11.33 -8.45
C ASN A 54 -14.84 11.93 -9.26
N GLU A 55 -16.06 11.45 -9.02
CA GLU A 55 -17.23 12.29 -9.19
C GLU A 55 -17.22 13.31 -8.04
N SER A 56 -16.74 14.52 -8.34
CA SER A 56 -16.87 15.65 -7.43
C SER A 56 -18.34 16.02 -7.32
N ASP A 57 -18.99 15.64 -6.22
CA ASP A 57 -20.26 16.24 -5.82
C ASP A 57 -19.92 17.43 -4.91
N GLU A 58 -19.98 18.62 -5.49
CA GLU A 58 -19.69 19.89 -4.81
C GLU A 58 -20.83 20.20 -3.83
N THR A 59 -20.67 19.83 -2.55
CA THR A 59 -21.48 20.42 -1.48
C THR A 59 -20.70 21.56 -0.85
N GLU A 60 -21.08 22.80 -1.19
CA GLU A 60 -20.64 24.00 -0.49
C GLU A 60 -21.09 23.92 0.99
N SER A 61 -20.15 23.90 1.92
CA SER A 61 -20.42 24.09 3.35
C SER A 61 -19.75 25.39 3.82
N ASP A 62 -20.54 26.46 3.85
CA ASP A 62 -20.23 27.71 4.54
C ASP A 62 -20.62 27.55 6.01
N GLY A 63 -19.63 27.56 6.92
CA GLY A 63 -19.91 27.40 8.35
C GLY A 63 -18.66 27.25 9.20
N THR A 64 -18.16 28.37 9.72
CA THR A 64 -17.15 28.42 10.78
C THR A 64 -17.81 28.01 12.10
N ASP A 65 -17.89 26.72 12.39
CA ASP A 65 -18.12 26.17 13.73
C ASP A 65 -17.86 24.66 13.69
N ARG A 66 -17.04 24.15 14.61
CA ARG A 66 -16.88 22.71 14.81
C ARG A 66 -18.28 22.15 15.17
N PRO A 67 -18.88 21.25 14.39
CA PRO A 67 -20.03 20.52 14.88
C PRO A 67 -19.52 19.58 15.97
N ASP A 68 -19.52 20.05 17.22
CA ASP A 68 -19.87 19.16 18.32
C ASP A 68 -21.28 18.65 17.96
N GLU A 69 -21.38 17.36 17.62
CA GLU A 69 -22.58 16.48 17.40
C GLU A 69 -22.18 15.45 16.31
N THR A 70 -21.33 14.44 16.56
CA THR A 70 -21.61 13.26 17.39
C THR A 70 -20.30 12.57 17.81
N THR A 71 -20.22 12.17 19.06
CA THR A 71 -19.10 11.41 19.66
C THR A 71 -18.97 9.98 19.09
N SER A 72 -19.65 9.66 17.99
CA SER A 72 -19.81 8.32 17.44
C SER A 72 -19.54 8.29 15.95
N VAL A 73 -18.63 7.42 15.51
CA VAL A 73 -18.39 7.12 14.09
C VAL A 73 -19.69 6.62 13.47
N SER A 74 -20.11 7.19 12.33
CA SER A 74 -21.35 6.77 11.69
C SER A 74 -21.25 5.31 11.20
N PRO A 75 -22.36 4.55 11.12
CA PRO A 75 -22.32 3.19 10.57
C PRO A 75 -21.72 3.13 9.16
N GLY A 76 -21.97 4.15 8.33
CA GLY A 76 -21.39 4.26 6.99
C GLY A 76 -19.86 4.40 7.02
N GLN A 77 -19.32 5.25 7.89
CA GLN A 77 -17.87 5.42 8.04
C GLN A 77 -17.19 4.16 8.59
N GLN A 78 -17.85 3.44 9.50
CA GLN A 78 -17.36 2.13 9.98
C GLN A 78 -17.30 1.12 8.83
N LEU A 79 -18.33 1.07 7.99
CA LEU A 79 -18.36 0.20 6.81
C LEU A 79 -17.27 0.58 5.80
N THR A 80 -17.08 1.86 5.50
CA THR A 80 -16.03 2.34 4.58
C THR A 80 -14.65 1.92 5.09
N GLY A 81 -14.35 2.14 6.38
CA GLY A 81 -13.08 1.71 6.97
C GLY A 81 -12.88 0.19 6.89
N ALA A 82 -13.92 -0.59 7.15
CA ALA A 82 -13.87 -2.05 7.05
C ALA A 82 -13.66 -2.55 5.62
N VAL A 83 -14.34 -1.95 4.63
CA VAL A 83 -14.20 -2.31 3.21
C VAL A 83 -12.82 -1.91 2.69
N GLY A 84 -12.32 -0.71 3.01
CA GLY A 84 -10.96 -0.30 2.67
C GLY A 84 -9.91 -1.23 3.27
N ALA A 85 -10.06 -1.58 4.56
CA ALA A 85 -9.19 -2.56 5.23
C ALA A 85 -9.23 -3.95 4.58
N GLN A 86 -10.42 -4.41 4.15
CA GLN A 86 -10.56 -5.67 3.43
C GLN A 86 -9.91 -5.61 2.04
N GLY A 87 -10.14 -4.54 1.28
CA GLY A 87 -9.50 -4.32 -0.01
C GLY A 87 -7.97 -4.33 0.10
N ALA A 88 -7.42 -3.59 1.06
CA ALA A 88 -5.99 -3.60 1.35
C ALA A 88 -5.46 -4.98 1.76
N SER A 89 -6.23 -5.74 2.55
CA SER A 89 -5.87 -7.10 2.96
C SER A 89 -5.83 -8.07 1.78
N VAL A 90 -6.84 -8.01 0.90
CA VAL A 90 -6.93 -8.86 -0.29
C VAL A 90 -5.80 -8.55 -1.26
N GLN A 91 -5.56 -7.26 -1.54
CA GLN A 91 -4.45 -6.84 -2.39
C GLN A 91 -3.11 -7.30 -1.81
N GLY A 92 -2.93 -7.18 -0.49
CA GLY A 92 -1.75 -7.69 0.20
C GLY A 92 -1.55 -9.20 0.04
N GLU A 93 -2.62 -9.99 0.12
CA GLU A 93 -2.55 -11.44 -0.08
C GLU A 93 -2.26 -11.80 -1.54
N LEU A 94 -2.81 -11.05 -2.50
CA LEU A 94 -2.52 -11.26 -3.92
C LEU A 94 -1.04 -11.01 -4.22
N LEU A 95 -0.49 -9.90 -3.71
CA LEU A 95 0.93 -9.56 -3.82
C LEU A 95 1.81 -10.63 -3.16
N ASN A 96 1.41 -11.09 -1.97
CA ASN A 96 2.07 -12.18 -1.26
C ASN A 96 2.09 -13.49 -2.07
N ARG A 97 0.97 -13.83 -2.71
CA ARG A 97 0.85 -15.01 -3.55
C ARG A 97 1.68 -14.88 -4.83
N SER A 98 1.71 -13.69 -5.42
CA SER A 98 2.54 -13.39 -6.59
C SER A 98 4.02 -13.60 -6.27
N LEU A 99 4.54 -12.98 -5.20
CA LEU A 99 5.93 -13.17 -4.75
C LEU A 99 6.23 -14.64 -4.47
N SER A 100 5.32 -15.35 -3.80
CA SER A 100 5.51 -16.78 -3.49
C SER A 100 5.58 -17.61 -4.78
N GLY A 101 4.75 -17.31 -5.77
CA GLY A 101 4.79 -17.95 -7.09
C GLY A 101 6.08 -17.65 -7.85
N GLN A 102 6.53 -16.39 -7.87
CA GLN A 102 7.79 -15.99 -8.51
C GLN A 102 9.00 -16.68 -7.86
N LEU A 103 9.06 -16.73 -6.53
CA LEU A 103 10.12 -17.44 -5.80
C LEU A 103 10.05 -18.97 -5.97
N ALA A 104 8.87 -19.54 -6.21
CA ALA A 104 8.73 -20.96 -6.50
C ALA A 104 9.21 -21.29 -7.93
N ASN A 105 8.91 -20.41 -8.89
CA ASN A 105 9.30 -20.56 -10.30
C ASN A 105 10.78 -20.23 -10.56
N ALA A 106 11.41 -19.41 -9.70
CA ALA A 106 12.83 -19.13 -9.75
C ALA A 106 13.63 -20.36 -9.27
N THR A 107 14.13 -21.14 -10.23
CA THR A 107 14.79 -22.43 -9.96
C THR A 107 16.29 -22.30 -9.70
N THR A 108 16.92 -21.22 -10.16
CA THR A 108 18.35 -20.96 -9.95
C THR A 108 18.59 -19.86 -8.90
N PRO A 109 19.78 -19.82 -8.25
CA PRO A 109 20.14 -18.74 -7.33
C PRO A 109 20.00 -17.35 -7.95
N ASP A 110 20.46 -17.15 -9.18
CA ASP A 110 20.39 -15.85 -9.87
C ASP A 110 18.96 -15.43 -10.18
N GLN A 111 18.09 -16.37 -10.58
CA GLN A 111 16.67 -16.07 -10.78
C GLN A 111 16.00 -15.66 -9.47
N ARG A 112 16.34 -16.32 -8.35
CA ARG A 112 15.81 -15.97 -7.02
C ARG A 112 16.31 -14.60 -6.59
N ALA A 113 17.58 -14.30 -6.84
CA ALA A 113 18.19 -13.01 -6.57
C ALA A 113 17.50 -11.89 -7.37
N ALA A 114 17.26 -12.10 -8.67
CA ALA A 114 16.53 -11.14 -9.50
C ALA A 114 15.11 -10.84 -8.98
N VAL A 115 14.36 -11.87 -8.56
CA VAL A 115 13.03 -11.70 -7.94
C VAL A 115 13.13 -10.88 -6.65
N ILE A 116 14.11 -11.17 -5.80
CA ILE A 116 14.31 -10.45 -4.53
C ILE A 116 14.73 -8.99 -4.76
N ALA A 117 15.56 -8.71 -5.75
CA ALA A 117 15.97 -7.36 -6.11
C ALA A 117 14.75 -6.53 -6.58
N ASN A 118 13.96 -7.06 -7.51
CA ASN A 118 12.74 -6.40 -7.99
C ASN A 118 11.71 -6.17 -6.87
N GLU A 119 11.57 -7.15 -5.98
CA GLU A 119 10.71 -7.04 -4.82
C GLU A 119 11.18 -5.95 -3.85
N THR A 120 12.50 -5.83 -3.64
CA THR A 120 13.09 -4.80 -2.76
C THR A 120 12.82 -3.40 -3.30
N GLU A 121 12.99 -3.20 -4.62
CA GLU A 121 12.69 -1.92 -5.26
C GLU A 121 11.20 -1.57 -5.14
N SER A 122 10.33 -2.56 -5.39
CA SER A 122 8.88 -2.38 -5.24
C SER A 122 8.53 -1.97 -3.81
N LEU A 123 9.06 -2.68 -2.80
CA LEU A 123 8.84 -2.36 -1.38
C LEU A 123 9.28 -0.94 -1.02
N SER A 124 10.41 -0.48 -1.58
CA SER A 124 10.89 0.90 -1.38
C SER A 124 9.89 1.92 -1.95
N ALA A 125 9.38 1.70 -3.15
CA ALA A 125 8.40 2.60 -3.78
C ALA A 125 7.05 2.63 -3.02
N TYR A 126 6.58 1.48 -2.53
CA TYR A 126 5.38 1.44 -1.70
C TYR A 126 5.57 2.18 -0.38
N LEU A 127 6.75 2.08 0.23
CA LEU A 127 7.04 2.74 1.48
C LEU A 127 7.02 4.27 1.33
N ASP A 128 7.66 4.80 0.29
CA ASP A 128 7.64 6.23 -0.07
C ASP A 128 6.21 6.74 -0.28
N THR A 129 5.39 5.96 -0.98
CA THR A 129 3.95 6.28 -1.15
C THR A 129 3.22 6.32 0.19
N LEU A 130 3.48 5.36 1.08
CA LEU A 130 2.84 5.31 2.40
C LEU A 130 3.31 6.44 3.32
N GLU A 131 4.57 6.87 3.20
CA GLU A 131 5.08 8.06 3.92
C GLU A 131 4.28 9.30 3.54
N GLY A 132 4.11 9.56 2.25
CA GLY A 132 3.31 10.69 1.77
C GLY A 132 1.83 10.60 2.19
N VAL A 133 1.23 9.41 2.13
CA VAL A 133 -0.16 9.20 2.60
C VAL A 133 -0.28 9.46 4.10
N ARG A 134 0.68 9.02 4.92
CA ARG A 134 0.68 9.26 6.36
C ARG A 134 0.75 10.75 6.68
N GLU A 135 1.67 11.45 6.03
CA GLU A 135 1.84 12.89 6.19
C GLU A 135 0.54 13.61 5.83
N ASN A 136 -0.02 13.34 4.65
CA ASN A 136 -1.26 13.96 4.21
C ASN A 136 -2.46 13.67 5.16
N LEU A 137 -2.64 12.43 5.60
CA LEU A 137 -3.72 12.09 6.55
C LEU A 137 -3.56 12.83 7.88
N THR A 138 -2.34 12.93 8.38
CA THR A 138 -2.06 13.56 9.69
C THR A 138 -2.23 15.07 9.59
N GLU A 139 -1.72 15.68 8.52
CA GLU A 139 -1.87 17.12 8.31
C GLU A 139 -3.33 17.54 8.11
N SER A 140 -4.11 16.82 7.29
CA SER A 140 -5.53 17.13 7.11
C SER A 140 -6.34 16.90 8.39
N TRP A 141 -5.95 15.93 9.22
CA TRP A 141 -6.53 15.77 10.56
C TRP A 141 -6.20 16.96 11.47
N GLU A 142 -4.96 17.42 11.49
CA GLU A 142 -4.52 18.57 12.31
C GLU A 142 -5.14 19.91 11.87
N ARG A 143 -5.46 20.05 10.58
CA ARG A 143 -6.16 21.22 10.03
C ARG A 143 -7.67 21.16 10.16
N ASP A 144 -8.20 20.15 10.85
CA ASP A 144 -9.64 19.87 10.99
C ASP A 144 -10.37 19.72 9.64
N GLU A 145 -9.65 19.32 8.57
CA GLU A 145 -10.22 19.07 7.24
C GLU A 145 -10.92 17.70 7.15
N LEU A 146 -10.65 16.81 8.12
CA LEU A 146 -11.26 15.49 8.23
C LEU A 146 -12.10 15.39 9.49
N SER A 147 -13.33 14.87 9.37
CA SER A 147 -14.07 14.45 10.56
C SER A 147 -13.39 13.24 11.21
N LYS A 148 -13.64 13.04 12.51
CA LYS A 148 -13.10 11.90 13.26
C LYS A 148 -13.42 10.55 12.59
N GLY A 149 -14.61 10.41 12.02
CA GLY A 149 -15.02 9.18 11.36
C GLY A 149 -14.29 8.93 10.03
N GLU A 150 -14.08 9.98 9.23
CA GLU A 150 -13.29 9.92 7.99
C GLU A 150 -11.83 9.59 8.28
N TYR A 151 -11.23 10.27 9.26
CA TYR A 151 -9.87 10.00 9.69
C TYR A 151 -9.70 8.54 10.13
N ARG A 152 -10.61 8.01 10.97
CA ARG A 152 -10.56 6.61 11.40
C ARG A 152 -10.72 5.63 10.25
N ALA A 153 -11.64 5.88 9.32
CA ALA A 153 -11.85 5.02 8.16
C ALA A 153 -10.61 4.94 7.27
N ALA A 154 -10.05 6.09 6.89
CA ALA A 154 -8.84 6.18 6.07
C ALA A 154 -7.63 5.54 6.77
N LEU A 155 -7.49 5.79 8.08
CA LEU A 155 -6.38 5.28 8.86
C LEU A 155 -6.43 3.75 9.04
N THR A 156 -7.63 3.16 9.14
CA THR A 156 -7.80 1.70 9.23
C THR A 156 -7.20 1.02 7.99
N GLU A 157 -7.54 1.53 6.80
CA GLU A 157 -6.98 1.02 5.55
C GLU A 157 -5.46 1.23 5.48
N PHE A 158 -4.99 2.43 5.81
CA PHE A 158 -3.57 2.77 5.84
C PHE A 158 -2.76 1.78 6.71
N VAL A 159 -3.23 1.50 7.93
CA VAL A 159 -2.56 0.57 8.87
C VAL A 159 -2.42 -0.83 8.26
N VAL A 160 -3.46 -1.33 7.58
CA VAL A 160 -3.42 -2.64 6.91
C VAL A 160 -2.38 -2.65 5.78
N ARG A 161 -2.31 -1.59 4.97
CA ARG A 161 -1.33 -1.46 3.89
C ARG A 161 0.10 -1.44 4.43
N ALA A 162 0.39 -0.57 5.41
CA ALA A 162 1.72 -0.47 6.02
C ALA A 162 2.16 -1.77 6.71
N ARG A 163 1.25 -2.43 7.45
CA ARG A 163 1.49 -3.74 8.06
C ARG A 163 1.74 -4.84 7.02
N THR A 164 1.14 -4.74 5.85
CA THR A 164 1.39 -5.67 4.74
C THR A 164 2.79 -5.49 4.16
N VAL A 165 3.22 -4.24 3.93
CA VAL A 165 4.58 -3.91 3.46
C VAL A 165 5.62 -4.43 4.45
N GLU A 166 5.45 -4.19 5.75
CA GLU A 166 6.35 -4.73 6.79
C GLU A 166 6.48 -6.25 6.71
N ARG A 167 5.35 -6.99 6.68
CA ARG A 167 5.39 -8.46 6.62
C ARG A 167 6.08 -8.96 5.35
N ARG A 168 5.87 -8.28 4.23
CA ARG A 168 6.42 -8.63 2.93
C ARG A 168 7.93 -8.36 2.89
N ALA A 169 8.39 -7.20 3.34
CA ALA A 169 9.81 -6.88 3.52
C ALA A 169 10.52 -7.91 4.41
N ASN A 170 9.93 -8.23 5.58
CA ASN A 170 10.50 -9.24 6.48
C ASN A 170 10.55 -10.65 5.88
N ARG A 171 9.68 -10.98 4.91
CA ARG A 171 9.75 -12.26 4.18
C ARG A 171 10.84 -12.21 3.10
N THR A 172 10.93 -11.10 2.38
CA THR A 172 11.95 -10.86 1.36
C THR A 172 13.35 -10.88 1.96
N ALA A 173 13.55 -10.26 3.14
CA ALA A 173 14.82 -10.30 3.87
C ALA A 173 15.24 -11.74 4.22
N ARG A 174 14.31 -12.55 4.77
CA ARG A 174 14.56 -13.99 5.03
C ARG A 174 14.81 -14.82 3.78
N ALA A 175 14.28 -14.40 2.63
CA ALA A 175 14.58 -15.05 1.35
C ALA A 175 15.99 -14.67 0.86
N ALA A 176 16.36 -13.39 1.00
CA ALA A 176 17.69 -12.88 0.69
C ALA A 176 18.78 -13.56 1.54
N GLU A 177 18.53 -13.80 2.82
CA GLU A 177 19.47 -14.49 3.72
C GLU A 177 19.77 -15.94 3.31
N ARG A 178 18.88 -16.57 2.51
CA ARG A 178 19.05 -17.94 2.02
C ARG A 178 19.75 -18.01 0.67
N LEU A 179 20.09 -16.87 0.06
CA LEU A 179 20.83 -16.83 -1.20
C LEU A 179 22.33 -17.11 -0.97
N PRO A 180 23.00 -17.77 -1.93
CA PRO A 180 24.46 -17.80 -1.99
C PRO A 180 25.04 -16.38 -2.06
N GLU A 181 26.23 -16.20 -1.47
CA GLU A 181 26.87 -14.87 -1.39
C GLU A 181 27.13 -14.26 -2.77
N SER A 182 27.58 -15.06 -3.73
CA SER A 182 27.83 -14.60 -5.11
C SER A 182 26.57 -13.99 -5.74
N ALA A 183 25.43 -14.69 -5.63
CA ALA A 183 24.17 -14.21 -6.18
C ALA A 183 23.66 -12.94 -5.46
N ARG A 184 23.97 -12.76 -4.17
CA ARG A 184 23.66 -11.51 -3.48
C ARG A 184 24.50 -10.34 -4.02
N TRP A 185 25.79 -10.56 -4.24
CA TRP A 185 26.70 -9.53 -4.73
C TRP A 185 26.38 -9.12 -6.15
N ASP A 186 26.16 -10.09 -7.04
CA ASP A 186 25.86 -9.84 -8.46
C ASP A 186 24.56 -9.03 -8.65
N HIS A 187 23.62 -9.17 -7.71
CA HIS A 187 22.34 -8.45 -7.71
C HIS A 187 22.28 -7.30 -6.68
N ALA A 188 23.39 -6.94 -6.04
CA ALA A 188 23.47 -5.90 -5.01
C ALA A 188 22.44 -6.03 -3.87
N ILE A 189 22.12 -7.27 -3.47
CA ILE A 189 21.12 -7.57 -2.45
C ILE A 189 21.72 -7.47 -1.05
N ASN A 190 21.14 -6.60 -0.23
CA ASN A 190 21.49 -6.45 1.19
C ASN A 190 20.28 -6.80 2.06
N ALA A 191 20.34 -7.96 2.75
CA ALA A 191 19.25 -8.41 3.60
C ALA A 191 18.95 -7.46 4.77
N THR A 192 19.98 -6.81 5.34
CA THR A 192 19.82 -5.81 6.41
C THR A 192 19.02 -4.62 5.91
N ARG A 193 19.31 -4.11 4.71
CA ARG A 193 18.54 -3.01 4.12
C ARG A 193 17.07 -3.38 3.93
N ILE A 194 16.77 -4.64 3.59
CA ILE A 194 15.39 -5.11 3.45
C ILE A 194 14.70 -5.23 4.82
N TRP A 195 15.42 -5.61 5.88
CA TRP A 195 14.90 -5.54 7.25
C TRP A 195 14.60 -4.10 7.67
N ASP A 196 15.44 -3.14 7.28
CA ASP A 196 15.23 -1.72 7.56
C ASP A 196 13.96 -1.20 6.89
N LEU A 197 13.67 -1.59 5.65
CA LEU A 197 12.38 -1.29 4.99
C LEU A 197 11.18 -1.81 5.80
N GLY A 198 11.31 -3.03 6.36
CA GLY A 198 10.29 -3.59 7.25
C GLY A 198 10.10 -2.77 8.53
N ALA A 199 11.20 -2.34 9.14
CA ALA A 199 11.17 -1.49 10.33
C ALA A 199 10.59 -0.10 10.05
N GLN A 200 10.90 0.50 8.90
CA GLN A 200 10.35 1.77 8.45
C GLN A 200 8.84 1.66 8.21
N ALA A 201 8.37 0.63 7.50
CA ALA A 201 6.95 0.37 7.32
C ALA A 201 6.22 0.20 8.67
N ARG A 202 6.89 -0.44 9.64
CA ARG A 202 6.39 -0.56 11.02
C ARG A 202 6.32 0.78 11.76
N ALA A 203 7.25 1.69 11.51
CA ALA A 203 7.24 3.02 12.10
C ALA A 203 6.07 3.87 11.58
N LEU A 204 5.66 3.68 10.32
CA LEU A 204 4.58 4.48 9.72
C LEU A 204 3.23 4.35 10.42
N TYR A 205 2.92 3.19 11.01
CA TYR A 205 1.68 3.01 11.77
C TYR A 205 1.87 3.15 13.28
N GLN A 206 3.01 3.71 13.74
CA GLN A 206 3.19 4.14 15.12
C GLN A 206 2.83 5.62 15.22
N PHE A 207 1.72 5.90 15.88
CA PHE A 207 1.21 7.25 16.07
C PHE A 207 1.29 7.68 17.53
N GLU A 208 1.47 8.98 17.74
CA GLU A 208 1.38 9.60 19.07
C GLU A 208 -0.06 10.06 19.37
N ASP A 209 -0.80 10.45 18.33
CA ASP A 209 -2.21 10.86 18.41
C ASP A 209 -3.09 9.75 19.03
N PRO A 210 -3.89 10.05 20.06
CA PRO A 210 -4.73 9.05 20.73
C PRO A 210 -5.75 8.38 19.82
N VAL A 211 -6.39 9.12 18.90
CA VAL A 211 -7.40 8.57 17.99
C VAL A 211 -6.74 7.58 17.03
N ALA A 212 -5.58 7.94 16.50
CA ALA A 212 -4.80 7.10 15.61
C ALA A 212 -4.31 5.83 16.30
N ARG A 213 -3.81 5.95 17.54
CA ARG A 213 -3.42 4.80 18.36
C ARG A 213 -4.57 3.84 18.61
N ASP A 214 -5.77 4.36 18.89
CA ASP A 214 -6.96 3.53 19.06
C ASP A 214 -7.29 2.76 17.77
N VAL A 215 -7.22 3.41 16.61
CA VAL A 215 -7.45 2.74 15.31
C VAL A 215 -6.41 1.66 15.06
N VAL A 216 -5.12 1.93 15.33
CA VAL A 216 -4.06 0.93 15.19
C VAL A 216 -4.32 -0.27 16.09
N ASN A 217 -4.64 -0.04 17.37
CA ASN A 217 -4.92 -1.10 18.33
C ASN A 217 -6.15 -1.92 17.93
N GLU A 218 -7.22 -1.28 17.45
CA GLU A 218 -8.41 -1.96 16.96
C GLU A 218 -8.09 -2.78 15.71
N THR A 219 -7.47 -2.16 14.71
CA THR A 219 -7.15 -2.80 13.42
C THR A 219 -6.22 -4.01 13.59
N LEU A 220 -5.21 -3.90 14.47
CA LEU A 220 -4.24 -4.96 14.71
C LEU A 220 -4.71 -5.97 15.78
N GLY A 221 -5.50 -5.52 16.77
CA GLY A 221 -5.97 -6.28 17.92
C GLY A 221 -7.19 -7.15 17.66
N ASN A 222 -7.97 -6.86 16.61
CA ASN A 222 -9.08 -7.71 16.16
C ASN A 222 -8.65 -9.14 15.73
N GLY A 223 -7.33 -9.44 15.72
CA GLY A 223 -6.78 -10.79 15.56
C GLY A 223 -6.49 -11.57 16.86
N THR A 224 -6.46 -10.91 18.03
CA THR A 224 -6.07 -11.51 19.32
C THR A 224 -7.22 -11.77 20.29
N ASP A 225 -8.28 -10.96 20.29
CA ASP A 225 -9.33 -11.04 21.32
C ASP A 225 -10.38 -12.13 21.09
N ARG A 226 -10.48 -12.68 19.87
CA ARG A 226 -11.44 -13.77 19.58
C ARG A 226 -11.00 -15.15 20.09
N ARG A 227 -9.73 -15.34 20.52
CA ARG A 227 -9.27 -16.64 21.06
C ARG A 227 -9.40 -16.78 22.58
N THR A 228 -9.60 -15.69 23.32
CA THR A 228 -9.66 -15.73 24.80
C THR A 228 -11.07 -15.83 25.37
N LEU A 229 -12.12 -15.63 24.56
CA LEU A 229 -13.51 -15.74 25.01
C LEU A 229 -14.15 -17.13 24.80
N ALA A 230 -13.42 -18.10 24.25
CA ALA A 230 -13.92 -19.46 23.99
C ALA A 230 -13.57 -20.50 25.07
N ASP A 231 -12.81 -20.13 26.13
CA ASP A 231 -12.39 -21.06 27.20
C ASP A 231 -13.01 -20.74 28.57
N GLY A 232 -14.19 -20.10 28.56
CA GLY A 232 -14.92 -19.70 29.78
C GLY A 232 -16.16 -20.52 30.10
N ARG A 233 -16.32 -21.74 29.56
CA ARG A 233 -17.49 -22.59 29.84
C ARG A 233 -17.12 -24.05 30.11
N SER A 234 -16.24 -24.26 31.09
CA SER A 234 -16.12 -25.55 31.78
C SER A 234 -16.34 -25.34 33.27
N GLY A 235 -17.58 -25.51 33.70
CA GLY A 235 -17.97 -25.34 35.09
C GLY A 235 -19.45 -25.62 35.26
N ASN A 236 -19.82 -26.91 35.28
CA ASN A 236 -20.66 -27.51 36.33
C ASN A 236 -21.00 -28.95 35.94
N ARG A 237 -20.20 -29.92 36.39
CA ARG A 237 -20.63 -31.31 36.51
C ARG A 237 -20.82 -31.55 38.01
N THR A 238 -22.07 -31.44 38.44
CA THR A 238 -22.53 -31.87 39.75
C THR A 238 -22.19 -33.35 39.93
N VAL A 239 -21.60 -33.65 41.09
CA VAL A 239 -21.44 -35.01 41.64
C VAL A 239 -22.78 -35.55 42.13
#